data_AF-F3YBS5-F1
#
_entry.id   AF-F3YBS5-F1
#
_cell.length_a   1.000
_cell.length_b   1.000
_cell.length_c   1.000
_cell.angle_alpha   90.00
_cell.angle_beta   90.00
_cell.angle_gamma   90.00
#
_symmetry.space_group_name_H-M   'P 1'
#
loop_
_entity.id
_entity.type
_entity.pdbx_description
1 polymer ?
#
loop_
_entity_poly.entity_id
_entity_poly.type
_entity_poly.pdbx_seq_one_letter_code
_entity_poly.pdbx_strand_id
1 'polypeptide(L)'
;MKNSSKRGMVKYFGQEKDATPYRLVRMNLMMHGIEYNDININHADSLESDWPDGVVDGKDNPRMFSAVMANPPYSAHWNNKEREDDPRWREYGIAPKTKADYAFLLHCLYHLEDRGRMAIILPHGVLFRGAVKKEFEKP
;
A
#
# COMPACT_ATOMS: atom_id res chain seq x y z
N MET A 1 12.27 -16.27 15.23
CA MET A 1 11.77 -15.04 15.89
C MET A 1 11.46 -15.38 17.34
N LYS A 2 12.15 -14.77 18.32
CA LYS A 2 12.18 -15.26 19.72
C LYS A 2 10.92 -14.99 20.57
N ASN A 3 9.84 -14.41 20.03
CA ASN A 3 8.65 -14.06 20.82
C ASN A 3 7.30 -14.24 20.10
N SER A 4 7.22 -14.94 18.96
CA SER A 4 5.99 -14.99 18.12
C SER A 4 4.74 -15.62 18.77
N SER A 5 4.82 -16.09 20.02
CA SER A 5 3.75 -16.76 20.75
C SER A 5 2.99 -15.90 21.76
N LYS A 6 3.38 -14.63 21.98
CA LYS A 6 2.61 -13.72 22.86
C LYS A 6 1.47 -13.04 22.08
N ARG A 7 0.22 -13.36 22.46
CA ARG A 7 -0.99 -12.64 22.02
C ARG A 7 -0.86 -11.13 22.30
N GLY A 8 -1.41 -10.29 21.41
CA GLY A 8 -1.45 -8.83 21.59
C GLY A 8 -0.19 -8.07 21.18
N MET A 9 0.84 -8.73 20.62
CA MET A 9 2.07 -8.04 20.20
C MET A 9 2.03 -7.50 18.77
N VAL A 10 1.16 -8.04 17.92
CA VAL A 10 1.06 -7.65 16.50
C VAL A 10 -0.28 -6.99 16.29
N LYS A 11 -0.26 -5.76 15.82
CA LYS A 11 -1.45 -5.06 15.33
C LYS A 11 -1.51 -5.22 13.82
N TYR A 12 -2.66 -5.66 13.34
CA TYR A 12 -2.93 -5.87 11.92
C TYR A 12 -3.61 -4.63 11.37
N PHE A 13 -3.02 -4.06 10.33
CA PHE A 13 -3.57 -2.97 9.56
C PHE A 13 -3.79 -3.45 8.13
N GLY A 14 -4.93 -3.12 7.56
CA GLY A 14 -5.25 -3.49 6.18
C GLY A 14 -6.33 -2.59 5.61
N GLN A 15 -6.41 -2.56 4.29
CA GLN A 15 -7.40 -1.78 3.57
C GLN A 15 -7.90 -2.60 2.39
N GLU A 16 -9.22 -2.61 2.22
CA GLU A 16 -9.89 -3.38 1.19
C GLU A 16 -11.03 -2.53 0.63
N LYS A 17 -11.14 -2.48 -0.70
CA LYS A 17 -12.13 -1.68 -1.41
C LYS A 17 -13.49 -2.37 -1.45
N ASP A 18 -13.49 -3.69 -1.57
CA ASP A 18 -14.72 -4.46 -1.77
C ASP A 18 -15.30 -4.92 -0.43
N ALA A 19 -16.59 -4.65 -0.22
CA ALA A 19 -17.26 -4.90 1.06
C ALA A 19 -17.24 -6.37 1.50
N THR A 20 -17.29 -7.30 0.54
CA THR A 20 -17.32 -8.74 0.83
C THR A 20 -15.94 -9.23 1.30
N PRO A 21 -14.83 -9.08 0.54
CA PRO A 21 -13.49 -9.38 1.05
C PRO A 21 -13.15 -8.66 2.36
N TYR A 22 -13.56 -7.40 2.51
CA TYR A 22 -13.37 -6.63 3.75
C TYR A 22 -13.99 -7.33 4.98
N ARG A 23 -15.22 -7.83 4.87
CA ARG A 23 -15.88 -8.58 5.96
C ARG A 23 -15.20 -9.93 6.19
N LEU A 24 -14.83 -10.63 5.11
CA LEU A 24 -14.18 -11.94 5.17
C LEU A 24 -12.82 -11.87 5.87
N VAL A 25 -11.98 -10.87 5.60
CA VAL A 25 -10.67 -10.77 6.26
C VAL A 25 -10.81 -10.52 7.77
N ARG A 26 -11.78 -9.70 8.20
CA ARG A 26 -12.03 -9.49 9.63
C ARG A 26 -12.48 -10.76 10.32
N MET A 27 -13.41 -11.52 9.71
CA MET A 27 -13.83 -12.82 10.22
C MET A 27 -12.67 -13.83 10.23
N ASN A 28 -11.85 -13.86 9.17
CA ASN A 28 -10.71 -14.77 9.05
C ASN A 28 -9.69 -14.54 10.17
N LEU A 29 -9.30 -13.29 10.43
CA LEU A 29 -8.38 -12.95 11.51
C LEU A 29 -8.93 -13.34 12.89
N MET A 30 -10.22 -13.11 13.14
CA MET A 30 -10.87 -13.52 14.39
C MET A 30 -10.88 -15.05 14.56
N MET A 31 -11.18 -15.80 13.49
CA MET A 31 -11.14 -17.28 13.51
C MET A 31 -9.73 -17.83 13.76
N HIS A 32 -8.69 -17.08 13.39
CA HIS A 32 -7.30 -17.39 13.72
C HIS A 32 -6.86 -16.90 15.11
N GLY A 33 -7.79 -16.42 15.93
CA GLY A 33 -7.55 -16.10 17.34
C GLY A 33 -6.83 -14.77 17.57
N ILE A 34 -6.88 -13.86 16.58
CA ILE A 34 -6.46 -12.46 16.73
C ILE A 34 -7.57 -11.68 17.44
N GLU A 35 -7.18 -10.91 18.47
CA GLU A 35 -8.11 -10.15 19.29
C GLU A 35 -8.73 -8.99 18.49
N TYR A 36 -10.00 -8.65 18.78
CA TYR A 36 -10.71 -7.57 18.07
C TYR A 36 -9.94 -6.25 18.06
N ASN A 37 -9.29 -5.91 19.19
CA ASN A 37 -8.53 -4.67 19.35
C ASN A 37 -7.22 -4.63 18.55
N ASP A 38 -6.75 -5.77 18.06
CA ASP A 38 -5.55 -5.88 17.22
C ASP A 38 -5.88 -5.87 15.72
N ILE A 39 -7.17 -5.86 15.34
CA ILE A 39 -7.64 -5.90 13.94
C ILE A 39 -8.12 -4.52 13.50
N ASN A 40 -7.33 -3.86 12.65
CA ASN A 40 -7.63 -2.54 12.10
C ASN A 40 -7.74 -2.66 10.57
N ILE A 41 -8.91 -3.05 10.07
CA ILE A 41 -9.15 -3.14 8.62
C ILE A 41 -10.07 -1.98 8.21
N ASN A 42 -9.69 -1.23 7.18
CA ASN A 42 -10.47 -0.15 6.60
C ASN A 42 -11.16 -0.58 5.30
N HIS A 43 -12.38 -0.09 5.06
CA HIS A 43 -13.15 -0.37 3.85
C HIS A 43 -13.15 0.86 2.93
N ALA A 44 -12.13 0.96 2.08
CA ALA A 44 -11.91 2.09 1.17
C ALA A 44 -10.89 1.72 0.07
N ASP A 45 -10.82 2.54 -0.98
CA ASP A 45 -9.81 2.40 -2.03
C ASP A 45 -8.48 3.02 -1.58
N SER A 46 -7.41 2.23 -1.49
CA SER A 46 -6.09 2.67 -1.00
C SER A 46 -5.42 3.75 -1.85
N LEU A 47 -5.68 3.78 -3.16
CA LEU A 47 -5.06 4.79 -4.03
C LEU A 47 -5.84 6.11 -3.96
N GLU A 48 -7.15 6.05 -3.76
CA GLU A 48 -7.99 7.25 -3.63
C GLU A 48 -7.97 7.85 -2.22
N SER A 49 -7.97 7.00 -1.19
CA SER A 49 -8.06 7.38 0.22
C SER A 49 -6.96 6.69 1.03
N ASP A 50 -5.89 7.42 1.27
CA ASP A 50 -4.77 6.97 2.11
C ASP A 50 -5.21 6.75 3.57
N TRP A 51 -4.69 5.71 4.23
CA TRP A 51 -5.08 5.26 5.56
C TRP A 51 -3.97 4.37 6.18
N PRO A 52 -3.77 4.28 7.51
CA PRO A 52 -4.56 4.86 8.61
C PRO A 52 -4.28 6.31 8.94
N ASP A 53 -3.03 6.72 8.80
CA ASP A 53 -2.60 8.08 9.02
C ASP A 53 -1.97 8.54 7.70
N GLY A 54 -2.36 9.71 7.23
CA GLY A 54 -1.89 10.33 5.98
C GLY A 54 -1.65 11.82 6.22
N VAL A 55 -1.99 12.66 5.24
CA VAL A 55 -1.91 14.12 5.43
C VAL A 55 -3.06 14.59 6.32
N VAL A 56 -2.73 15.07 7.53
CA VAL A 56 -3.68 15.65 8.49
C VAL A 56 -3.33 17.12 8.68
N ASP A 57 -4.29 18.03 8.48
CA ASP A 57 -4.10 19.49 8.55
C ASP A 57 -2.93 20.01 7.69
N GLY A 58 -2.76 19.43 6.50
CA GLY A 58 -1.70 19.78 5.56
C GLY A 58 -0.30 19.31 5.97
N LYS A 59 -0.18 18.56 7.07
CA LYS A 59 1.08 17.94 7.51
C LYS A 59 1.03 16.46 7.23
N ASP A 60 2.05 16.02 6.51
CA ASP A 60 2.20 14.61 6.20
C ASP A 60 2.70 13.83 7.42
N ASN A 61 1.91 12.87 7.90
CA ASN A 61 2.25 12.02 9.04
C ASN A 61 1.76 10.59 8.79
N PRO A 62 2.35 9.87 7.82
CA PRO A 62 1.88 8.55 7.49
C PRO A 62 2.17 7.56 8.60
N ARG A 63 1.27 6.61 8.76
CA ARG A 63 1.54 5.46 9.62
C ARG A 63 2.60 4.60 8.95
N MET A 64 3.72 4.43 9.63
CA MET A 64 4.76 3.51 9.19
C MET A 64 4.58 2.13 9.83
N PHE A 65 4.96 1.09 9.09
CA PHE A 65 4.91 -0.30 9.52
C PHE A 65 6.27 -0.99 9.38
N SER A 66 6.55 -1.87 10.34
CA SER A 66 7.73 -2.75 10.31
C SER A 66 7.65 -3.85 9.24
N ALA A 67 6.44 -4.21 8.80
CA ALA A 67 6.21 -5.18 7.75
C ALA A 67 4.99 -4.77 6.90
N VAL A 68 5.17 -4.74 5.58
CA VAL A 68 4.11 -4.44 4.61
C VAL A 68 3.98 -5.60 3.63
N MET A 69 2.77 -6.13 3.44
CA MET A 69 2.50 -7.21 2.51
C MET A 69 1.30 -6.88 1.64
N ALA A 70 1.42 -7.05 0.32
CA ALA A 70 0.34 -6.75 -0.61
C ALA A 70 0.30 -7.70 -1.81
N ASN A 71 -0.92 -8.01 -2.25
CA ASN A 71 -1.21 -8.67 -3.52
C ASN A 71 -2.28 -7.85 -4.26
N PRO A 72 -1.90 -6.69 -4.83
CA PRO A 72 -2.86 -5.77 -5.44
C PRO A 72 -3.49 -6.36 -6.72
N PRO A 73 -4.64 -5.83 -7.17
CA PRO A 73 -5.23 -6.21 -8.43
C PRO A 73 -4.27 -5.90 -9.59
N TYR A 74 -3.99 -6.91 -10.42
CA TYR A 74 -3.01 -6.78 -11.49
C TYR A 74 -3.48 -5.82 -12.58
N SER A 75 -2.61 -4.87 -12.96
CA SER A 75 -2.87 -3.97 -14.08
C SER A 75 -4.20 -3.21 -13.98
N ALA A 76 -4.61 -2.89 -12.75
CA ALA A 76 -5.85 -2.17 -12.49
C ALA A 76 -5.82 -0.75 -13.09
N HIS A 77 -7.01 -0.28 -13.47
CA HIS A 77 -7.23 1.14 -13.76
C HIS A 77 -7.34 1.92 -12.46
N TRP A 78 -6.83 3.15 -12.44
CA TRP A 78 -6.90 4.05 -11.27
C TRP A 78 -7.00 5.52 -11.70
N ASN A 79 -7.34 6.42 -10.77
CA ASN A 79 -7.38 7.84 -11.03
C ASN A 79 -6.04 8.50 -10.74
N ASN A 80 -5.28 8.79 -11.80
CA ASN A 80 -3.97 9.40 -11.71
C ASN A 80 -3.96 10.92 -11.95
N LYS A 81 -5.12 11.58 -11.94
CA LYS A 81 -5.23 13.03 -12.12
C LYS A 81 -4.88 13.76 -10.82
N GLU A 82 -4.11 14.85 -10.92
CA GLU A 82 -3.79 15.74 -9.79
C GLU A 82 -3.16 14.97 -8.63
N ARG A 83 -2.25 14.04 -8.96
CA ARG A 83 -1.53 13.18 -8.01
C ARG A 83 -0.05 13.55 -7.92
N GLU A 84 0.39 14.60 -8.61
CA GLU A 84 1.79 15.03 -8.72
C GLU A 84 2.36 15.46 -7.37
N ASP A 85 1.54 16.09 -6.53
CA ASP A 85 1.95 16.61 -5.22
C ASP A 85 1.75 15.60 -4.08
N ASP A 86 1.14 14.44 -4.35
CA ASP A 86 0.94 13.39 -3.37
C ASP A 86 2.31 12.84 -2.90
N PRO A 87 2.60 12.85 -1.59
CA PRO A 87 3.89 12.37 -1.05
C PRO A 87 4.27 10.96 -1.50
N ARG A 88 3.28 10.11 -1.81
CA ARG A 88 3.48 8.73 -2.28
C ARG A 88 4.14 8.67 -3.65
N TRP A 89 3.94 9.68 -4.50
CA TRP A 89 4.37 9.66 -5.91
C TRP A 89 5.35 10.77 -6.28
N ARG A 90 5.34 11.91 -5.57
CA ARG A 90 6.02 13.16 -5.96
C ARG A 90 7.49 12.99 -6.35
N GLU A 91 8.23 12.12 -5.65
CA GLU A 91 9.67 11.92 -5.89
C GLU A 91 9.98 10.85 -6.96
N TYR A 92 9.00 10.03 -7.33
CA TYR A 92 9.19 8.84 -8.17
C TYR A 92 8.42 8.89 -9.49
N GLY A 93 7.47 9.81 -9.60
CA GLY A 93 6.57 9.95 -10.75
C GLY A 93 5.30 9.12 -10.62
N ILE A 94 4.35 9.40 -11.51
CA ILE A 94 2.99 8.84 -11.48
C ILE A 94 2.87 7.64 -12.41
N ALA A 95 2.23 6.57 -11.93
CA ALA A 95 1.93 5.39 -12.74
C ALA A 95 0.89 5.70 -13.85
N PRO A 96 0.93 5.02 -15.01
CA PRO A 96 -0.09 5.20 -16.05
C PRO A 96 -1.50 4.87 -15.57
N LYS A 97 -2.52 5.60 -16.06
CA LYS A 97 -3.94 5.41 -15.71
C LYS A 97 -4.44 3.96 -15.85
N THR A 98 -3.90 3.21 -16.81
CA THR A 98 -4.31 1.83 -17.11
C THR A 98 -3.49 0.77 -16.37
N LYS A 99 -2.51 1.19 -15.54
CA LYS A 99 -1.55 0.31 -14.86
C LYS A 99 -1.19 0.86 -13.48
N ALA A 100 -2.02 0.55 -12.49
CA ALA A 100 -1.82 0.95 -11.10
C ALA A 100 -0.71 0.17 -10.36
N ASP A 101 -0.07 -0.83 -11.00
CA ASP A 101 0.92 -1.71 -10.35
C ASP A 101 2.05 -0.93 -9.64
N TYR A 102 2.58 0.11 -10.30
CA TYR A 102 3.63 0.97 -9.72
C TYR A 102 3.09 1.91 -8.64
N ALA A 103 1.81 2.29 -8.72
CA ALA A 103 1.16 3.05 -7.66
C ALA A 103 1.06 2.16 -6.40
N PHE A 104 0.54 0.94 -6.47
CA PHE A 104 0.51 0.08 -5.29
C PHE A 104 1.89 -0.17 -4.68
N LEU A 105 2.95 -0.26 -5.50
CA LEU A 105 4.33 -0.36 -5.01
C LEU A 105 4.75 0.84 -4.16
N LEU A 106 4.61 2.07 -4.64
CA LEU A 106 5.08 3.23 -3.87
C LEU A 106 4.16 3.55 -2.69
N HIS A 107 2.86 3.24 -2.75
CA HIS A 107 1.99 3.32 -1.57
C HIS A 107 2.47 2.36 -0.46
N CYS A 108 2.85 1.12 -0.80
CA CYS A 108 3.40 0.21 0.19
C CYS A 108 4.76 0.68 0.73
N LEU A 109 5.61 1.24 -0.12
CA LEU A 109 6.91 1.79 0.27
C LEU A 109 6.76 3.02 1.19
N TYR A 110 5.79 3.87 0.90
CA TYR A 110 5.48 5.08 1.65
C TYR A 110 5.08 4.79 3.10
N HIS A 111 4.41 3.67 3.37
CA HIS A 111 4.06 3.21 4.71
C HIS A 111 5.11 2.29 5.36
N LEU A 112 6.33 2.20 4.81
CA LEU A 112 7.38 1.32 5.33
C LEU A 112 8.35 2.08 6.23
N GLU A 113 8.62 1.55 7.43
CA GLU A 113 9.68 2.07 8.30
C GLU A 113 11.08 1.85 7.69
N ASP A 114 12.07 2.67 8.04
CA ASP A 114 13.46 2.60 7.54
C ASP A 114 14.11 1.21 7.62
N ARG A 115 13.75 0.43 8.65
CA ARG A 115 14.24 -0.95 8.87
C ARG A 115 13.18 -2.02 8.63
N GLY A 116 12.03 -1.61 8.08
CA GLY A 116 10.92 -2.47 7.75
C GLY A 116 11.23 -3.38 6.56
N ARG A 117 10.36 -4.37 6.34
CA ARG A 117 10.44 -5.25 5.17
C ARG A 117 9.12 -5.28 4.44
N MET A 118 9.17 -5.13 3.13
CA MET A 118 8.00 -5.19 2.26
C MET A 118 8.07 -6.42 1.35
N ALA A 119 6.94 -7.08 1.15
CA ALA A 119 6.75 -8.09 0.12
C ALA A 119 5.48 -7.79 -0.69
N ILE A 120 5.62 -7.57 -1.98
CA ILE A 120 4.52 -7.27 -2.89
C ILE A 120 4.60 -8.15 -4.14
N ILE A 121 3.47 -8.68 -4.56
CA ILE A 121 3.37 -9.52 -5.76
C ILE A 121 2.87 -8.65 -6.91
N LEU A 122 3.67 -8.53 -7.97
CA LEU A 122 3.36 -7.71 -9.14
C LEU A 122 3.66 -8.48 -10.44
N PRO A 123 2.95 -8.19 -11.54
CA PRO A 123 3.30 -8.74 -12.85
C PRO A 123 4.66 -8.20 -13.34
N HIS A 124 5.39 -9.00 -14.14
CA HIS A 124 6.73 -8.65 -14.65
C HIS A 124 6.82 -7.29 -15.36
N GLY A 125 5.71 -6.82 -15.94
CA GLY A 125 5.65 -5.55 -16.67
C GLY A 125 6.10 -4.33 -15.86
N VAL A 126 6.05 -4.36 -14.52
CA VAL A 126 6.50 -3.24 -13.68
C VAL A 126 8.02 -3.03 -13.74
N LEU A 127 8.81 -4.09 -13.95
CA LEU A 127 10.28 -4.02 -13.93
C LEU A 127 10.87 -3.32 -15.16
N PHE A 128 10.20 -3.43 -16.31
CA PHE A 128 10.77 -3.04 -17.60
C PHE A 128 10.22 -1.74 -18.17
N ARG A 129 9.12 -1.21 -17.62
CA ARG A 129 8.44 -0.05 -18.20
C ARG A 129 9.04 1.30 -17.79
N GLY A 130 9.80 1.35 -16.69
CA GLY A 130 10.53 2.54 -16.24
C GLY A 130 11.86 2.80 -16.97
N ALA A 131 12.43 1.77 -17.61
CA ALA A 131 13.73 1.89 -18.29
C ALA A 131 13.68 2.64 -19.63
N VAL A 132 12.49 2.98 -20.14
CA VAL A 132 12.31 3.51 -21.52
C VAL A 132 12.13 5.04 -21.56
N LYS A 133 12.32 5.77 -20.45
CA LYS A 133 12.35 7.24 -20.46
C LYS A 133 13.73 7.80 -20.09
N LYS A 134 14.71 7.55 -20.95
CA LYS A 134 15.98 8.31 -21.01
C LYS A 134 16.61 8.24 -22.41
N GLU A 135 15.82 8.48 -23.44
CA GLU A 135 16.36 8.87 -24.76
C GLU A 135 15.57 10.09 -25.24
N PHE A 136 16.29 11.02 -25.87
CA PHE A 136 15.87 12.35 -26.35
C PHE A 136 16.00 13.54 -25.39
N GLU A 137 17.18 13.71 -24.80
CA GLU A 137 17.87 15.01 -24.93
C GLU A 137 19.17 14.74 -25.69
N LYS A 138 19.15 15.03 -27.00
CA LYS A 138 20.39 15.25 -27.76
C LYS A 138 20.57 16.76 -27.94
N PRO A 139 21.82 17.26 -27.87
CA PRO A 139 22.15 18.68 -27.94
C PRO A 139 21.80 19.33 -29.27
#